data_AF-A0A924YBQ2-F1
#
_entry.id   AF-A0A924YBQ2-F1
#
_cell.length_a   1.000
_cell.length_b   1.000
_cell.length_c   1.000
_cell.angle_alpha   90.00
_cell.angle_beta   90.00
_cell.angle_gamma   90.00
#
_symmetry.space_group_name_H-M   'P 1'
#
loop_
_entity.id
_entity.type
_entity.pdbx_description
1 polymer ?
#
loop_
_entity_poly.entity_id
_entity_poly.type
_entity_poly.pdbx_seq_one_letter_code
_entity_poly.pdbx_strand_id
1 'polypeptide(L)'
;MLLLVWIVSACGARVEVAQFIPTERPTETVTFTPSPSRTPGRNATPTITPTQPPMTSTGGPSPTSLFGSTRTPAPDQPTATRVINPNAPRIEFFTSDVVAAAPGSDLTLYWSTRGTSSATIYRLDRGGIRNQLWNVAPDGSLTISTRQSDRDTAEFVLSVGEGDLITEQILSVPLACPDAWFFQPSPGLCPSAPPEPSPLIEERFERGRMLYVEGRDQVYALFNDGVEPGWIVFENRFDPAIHAELEETFSPPPGLYQPLRVLGFVWRGSDIVRNRLGLGLEPEFTYEGFMQSAAAVDGSESLYVSSADGTVLQLLPGGTAWQIIVAPET
;
A
#
# COMPACT_ATOMS: atom_id res chain seq x y z
N MET A 1 -0.37 35.13 58.45
CA MET A 1 -1.77 35.05 58.94
C MET A 1 -2.57 34.38 57.83
N LEU A 2 -2.70 33.06 57.95
CA LEU A 2 -3.22 32.15 56.93
C LEU A 2 -4.75 32.10 57.09
N LEU A 3 -5.52 32.51 56.09
CA LEU A 3 -6.98 32.36 56.10
C LEU A 3 -7.35 31.25 55.10
N LEU A 4 -7.55 30.04 55.63
CA LEU A 4 -8.11 28.91 54.90
C LEU A 4 -9.62 29.14 54.75
N VAL A 5 -10.10 29.31 53.52
CA VAL A 5 -11.53 29.30 53.19
C VAL A 5 -11.88 27.91 52.68
N TRP A 6 -12.67 27.19 53.48
CA TRP A 6 -13.27 25.91 53.12
C TRP A 6 -14.52 26.14 52.26
N ILE A 7 -14.49 25.68 51.02
CA ILE A 7 -15.69 25.60 50.16
C ILE A 7 -16.18 24.15 50.19
N VAL A 8 -17.29 23.94 50.90
CA VAL A 8 -18.11 22.74 50.83
C VAL A 8 -19.18 23.01 49.78
N SER A 9 -19.25 22.19 48.72
CA SER A 9 -20.44 22.18 47.87
C SER A 9 -20.73 20.82 47.24
N ALA A 10 -21.80 20.23 47.76
CA ALA A 10 -22.79 19.32 47.18
C ALA A 10 -22.36 18.28 46.13
N CYS A 11 -22.41 17.03 46.58
CA CYS A 11 -22.58 15.84 45.74
C CYS A 11 -23.94 15.89 45.03
N GLY A 12 -23.94 16.27 43.75
CA GLY A 12 -25.08 16.10 42.85
C GLY A 12 -24.93 14.78 42.11
N ALA A 13 -25.56 13.71 42.61
CA ALA A 13 -25.71 12.47 41.87
C ALA A 13 -26.49 12.74 40.58
N ARG A 14 -25.80 12.80 39.44
CA ARG A 14 -26.44 12.78 38.13
C ARG A 14 -26.96 11.36 37.93
N VAL A 15 -28.29 11.22 37.98
CA VAL A 15 -28.96 10.00 37.55
C VAL A 15 -28.62 9.77 36.09
N GLU A 16 -27.86 8.72 35.88
CA GLU A 16 -27.47 8.15 34.61
C GLU A 16 -28.74 7.67 33.89
N VAL A 17 -29.25 8.48 32.95
CA VAL A 17 -30.27 8.01 32.02
C VAL A 17 -29.53 7.20 30.97
N ALA A 18 -29.36 5.90 31.24
CA ALA A 18 -28.92 4.94 30.25
C ALA A 18 -29.89 5.04 29.05
N GLN A 19 -29.41 5.59 27.94
CA GLN A 19 -30.14 5.51 26.68
C GLN A 19 -30.16 4.04 26.27
N PHE A 20 -31.33 3.42 26.39
CA PHE A 20 -31.59 2.12 25.78
C PHE A 20 -31.56 2.31 24.27
N ILE A 21 -30.42 2.03 23.64
CA ILE A 21 -30.35 1.79 22.20
C ILE A 21 -30.97 0.40 21.99
N PRO A 22 -32.07 0.25 21.23
CA PRO A 22 -32.59 -1.06 20.88
C PRO A 22 -31.50 -1.80 20.10
N THR A 23 -30.96 -2.87 20.67
CA THR A 23 -30.11 -3.78 19.92
C THR A 23 -30.99 -4.47 18.90
N GLU A 24 -30.82 -4.14 17.63
CA GLU A 24 -31.43 -4.93 16.56
C GLU A 24 -30.92 -6.37 16.66
N ARG A 25 -31.88 -7.30 16.61
CA ARG A 25 -31.62 -8.74 16.67
C ARG A 25 -30.69 -9.12 15.51
N PRO A 26 -29.66 -9.96 15.73
CA PRO A 26 -28.79 -10.39 14.64
C PRO A 26 -29.62 -11.07 13.55
N THR A 27 -29.54 -10.53 12.34
CA THR A 27 -30.05 -11.17 11.12
C THR A 27 -29.28 -12.47 10.92
N GLU A 28 -30.01 -13.58 10.79
CA GLU A 28 -29.43 -14.90 10.51
C GLU A 28 -28.55 -14.82 9.26
N THR A 29 -27.24 -15.06 9.45
CA THR A 29 -26.32 -15.27 8.34
C THR A 29 -26.63 -16.62 7.72
N VAL A 30 -26.95 -16.63 6.42
CA VAL A 30 -27.19 -17.86 5.65
C VAL A 30 -25.92 -18.70 5.68
N THR A 31 -25.93 -19.77 6.49
CA THR A 31 -24.86 -20.76 6.53
C THR A 31 -25.07 -21.72 5.36
N PHE A 32 -24.21 -21.62 4.34
CA PHE A 32 -24.16 -22.63 3.27
C PHE A 32 -23.57 -23.91 3.84
N THR A 33 -24.44 -24.87 4.15
CA THR A 33 -24.02 -26.26 4.42
C THR A 33 -23.73 -26.94 3.09
N PRO A 34 -22.51 -27.44 2.83
CA PRO A 34 -22.26 -28.24 1.63
C PRO A 34 -23.10 -29.52 1.69
N SER A 35 -23.97 -29.70 0.70
CA SER A 35 -24.76 -30.92 0.52
C SER A 35 -23.83 -32.09 0.19
N PRO A 36 -24.00 -33.29 0.78
CA PRO A 36 -23.19 -34.45 0.42
C PRO A 36 -23.43 -34.84 -1.04
N SER A 37 -22.34 -34.92 -1.81
CA SER A 37 -22.36 -35.46 -3.16
C SER A 37 -22.83 -36.92 -3.14
N ARG A 38 -23.99 -37.19 -3.74
CA ARG A 38 -24.46 -38.56 -3.96
C ARG A 38 -23.55 -39.25 -4.96
N THR A 39 -22.75 -40.20 -4.48
CA THR A 39 -22.14 -41.24 -5.30
C THR A 39 -23.26 -42.07 -5.94
N PRO A 40 -23.33 -42.20 -7.28
CA PRO A 40 -24.29 -43.10 -7.91
C PRO A 40 -23.95 -44.56 -7.59
N GLY A 41 -24.91 -45.28 -7.01
CA GLY A 41 -24.81 -46.73 -6.80
C GLY A 41 -24.82 -47.51 -8.12
N ARG A 42 -24.27 -48.74 -8.10
CA ARG A 42 -24.05 -49.65 -9.26
C ARG A 42 -25.32 -50.15 -9.99
N ASN A 43 -26.44 -49.45 -9.94
CA ASN A 43 -27.68 -49.90 -10.60
C ASN A 43 -28.50 -48.74 -11.17
N ALA A 44 -27.87 -47.93 -12.03
CA ALA A 44 -28.56 -46.91 -12.82
C ALA A 44 -28.84 -47.46 -14.23
N THR A 45 -30.12 -47.71 -14.53
CA THR A 45 -30.63 -48.03 -15.86
C THR A 45 -30.42 -46.83 -16.80
N PRO A 46 -29.87 -47.00 -18.02
CA PRO A 46 -29.65 -45.88 -18.93
C PRO A 46 -30.97 -45.35 -19.49
N THR A 47 -31.20 -44.04 -19.31
CA THR A 47 -32.26 -43.29 -20.00
C THR A 47 -31.83 -43.05 -21.46
N ILE A 48 -32.70 -43.42 -22.39
CA ILE A 48 -32.56 -43.29 -23.84
C ILE A 48 -32.61 -41.81 -24.25
N THR A 49 -31.55 -41.33 -24.91
CA THR A 49 -31.49 -40.01 -25.55
C THR A 49 -32.25 -40.03 -26.88
N PRO A 50 -33.11 -39.03 -27.20
CA PRO A 50 -33.81 -38.98 -28.48
C PRO A 50 -32.87 -38.59 -29.64
N THR A 51 -32.91 -39.40 -30.70
CA THR A 51 -32.20 -39.19 -31.98
C THR A 51 -32.86 -38.09 -32.81
N GLN A 52 -32.09 -37.07 -33.19
CA GLN A 52 -32.52 -36.02 -34.12
C GLN A 52 -32.50 -36.56 -35.58
N PRO A 53 -33.51 -36.28 -36.43
CA PRO A 53 -33.51 -36.75 -37.81
C PRO A 53 -32.47 -36.01 -38.68
N PRO A 54 -31.89 -36.67 -39.70
CA PRO A 54 -30.88 -36.05 -40.55
C PRO A 54 -31.50 -35.01 -41.49
N MET A 55 -30.94 -33.79 -41.50
CA MET A 55 -31.26 -32.75 -42.47
C MET A 55 -30.46 -32.99 -43.76
N THR A 56 -31.17 -33.15 -44.88
CA THR A 56 -30.62 -33.24 -46.23
C THR A 56 -30.17 -31.85 -46.72
N SER A 57 -28.95 -31.75 -47.23
CA SER A 57 -28.41 -30.54 -47.86
C SER A 57 -29.10 -30.27 -49.20
N THR A 58 -30.05 -29.33 -49.22
CA THR A 58 -30.65 -28.81 -50.46
C THR A 58 -29.67 -27.83 -51.12
N GLY A 59 -29.20 -28.16 -52.33
CA GLY A 59 -28.27 -27.33 -53.09
C GLY A 59 -28.87 -25.97 -53.47
N GLY A 60 -28.27 -24.90 -52.97
CA GLY A 60 -28.44 -23.52 -53.42
C GLY A 60 -27.07 -22.84 -53.55
N PRO A 61 -26.91 -21.87 -54.47
CA PRO A 61 -25.60 -21.28 -54.76
C PRO A 61 -25.04 -20.52 -53.55
N SER A 62 -23.80 -20.86 -53.19
CA SER A 62 -23.05 -20.27 -52.07
C SER A 62 -22.64 -18.81 -52.41
N PRO A 63 -22.78 -17.85 -51.49
CA PRO A 63 -22.35 -16.48 -51.73
C PRO A 63 -20.81 -16.41 -51.80
N THR A 64 -20.31 -15.84 -52.89
CA THR A 64 -18.89 -15.56 -53.13
C THR A 64 -18.33 -14.66 -52.01
N SER A 65 -17.35 -15.17 -51.24
CA SER A 65 -16.66 -14.40 -50.20
C SER A 65 -15.89 -13.23 -50.82
N LEU A 66 -16.10 -12.03 -50.27
CA LEU A 66 -15.55 -10.74 -50.74
C LEU A 66 -14.10 -10.48 -50.28
N PHE A 67 -13.46 -11.46 -49.63
CA PHE A 67 -12.08 -11.38 -49.17
C PHE A 67 -11.24 -12.41 -49.95
N GLY A 68 -10.22 -11.91 -50.67
CA GLY A 68 -9.36 -12.70 -51.54
C GLY A 68 -8.62 -13.85 -50.85
N SER A 69 -7.98 -14.68 -51.67
CA SER A 69 -7.33 -15.95 -51.29
C SER A 69 -6.47 -15.83 -50.03
N THR A 70 -6.86 -16.54 -48.97
CA THR A 70 -6.01 -16.77 -47.80
C THR A 70 -4.69 -17.37 -48.26
N ARG A 71 -3.58 -16.64 -48.12
CA ARG A 71 -2.24 -17.23 -48.22
C ARG A 71 -2.06 -18.15 -47.01
N THR A 72 -2.16 -19.45 -47.24
CA THR A 72 -1.65 -20.46 -46.30
C THR A 72 -0.16 -20.21 -46.11
N PRO A 73 0.36 -20.02 -44.88
CA PRO A 73 1.78 -20.05 -44.63
C PRO A 73 2.36 -21.38 -45.12
N ALA A 74 3.53 -21.35 -45.75
CA ALA A 74 4.28 -22.56 -46.04
C ALA A 74 4.46 -23.39 -44.75
N PRO A 75 4.53 -24.73 -44.80
CA PRO A 75 4.84 -25.52 -43.63
C PRO A 75 6.28 -25.22 -43.20
N ASP A 76 6.43 -24.19 -42.38
CA ASP A 76 7.66 -23.91 -41.66
C ASP A 76 7.88 -25.07 -40.68
N GLN A 77 8.96 -25.80 -40.97
CA GLN A 77 9.87 -26.48 -40.06
C GLN A 77 9.31 -26.87 -38.69
N PRO A 78 9.31 -28.17 -38.31
CA PRO A 78 8.76 -28.59 -37.02
C PRO A 78 9.43 -27.80 -35.89
N THR A 79 8.63 -27.00 -35.18
CA THR A 79 9.01 -26.42 -33.89
C THR A 79 9.54 -27.57 -33.04
N ALA A 80 10.81 -27.51 -32.62
CA ALA A 80 11.40 -28.52 -31.77
C ALA A 80 10.49 -28.73 -30.55
N THR A 81 9.83 -29.88 -30.49
CA THR A 81 9.02 -30.24 -29.33
C THR A 81 10.01 -30.43 -28.20
N ARG A 82 9.98 -29.55 -27.18
CA ARG A 82 10.85 -29.65 -26.01
C ARG A 82 10.74 -31.06 -25.46
N VAL A 83 11.78 -31.87 -25.64
CA VAL A 83 11.88 -33.19 -25.04
C VAL A 83 11.94 -32.95 -23.53
N ILE A 84 10.85 -33.21 -22.82
CA ILE A 84 10.84 -33.19 -21.36
C ILE A 84 11.74 -34.34 -20.94
N ASN A 85 12.97 -34.03 -20.53
CA ASN A 85 13.84 -35.02 -19.92
C ASN A 85 13.18 -35.43 -18.58
N PRO A 86 12.69 -36.68 -18.45
CA PRO A 86 11.97 -37.12 -17.26
C PRO A 86 12.87 -37.19 -16.01
N ASN A 87 14.19 -37.12 -16.19
CA ASN A 87 15.18 -37.06 -15.11
C ASN A 87 15.66 -35.63 -14.83
N ALA A 88 15.12 -34.60 -15.50
CA ALA A 88 15.46 -33.23 -15.18
C ALA A 88 14.86 -32.82 -13.82
N PRO A 89 15.59 -32.00 -13.04
CA PRO A 89 15.09 -31.48 -11.77
C PRO A 89 13.83 -30.64 -12.01
N ARG A 90 12.81 -30.89 -11.19
CA ARG A 90 11.51 -30.22 -11.24
C ARG A 90 11.03 -29.91 -9.84
N ILE A 91 10.41 -28.74 -9.68
CA ILE A 91 9.69 -28.37 -8.46
C ILE A 91 8.21 -28.72 -8.68
N GLU A 92 7.66 -29.58 -7.82
CA GLU A 92 6.24 -29.95 -7.87
C GLU A 92 5.39 -28.89 -7.17
N PHE A 93 5.84 -28.41 -6.01
CA PHE A 93 5.28 -27.23 -5.35
C PHE A 93 6.31 -26.56 -4.43
N PHE A 94 6.10 -25.28 -4.17
CA PHE A 94 6.79 -24.50 -3.15
C PHE A 94 5.79 -23.48 -2.58
N THR A 95 5.44 -23.62 -1.30
CA THR A 95 4.36 -22.86 -0.65
C THR A 95 4.67 -22.62 0.82
N SER A 96 3.89 -21.76 1.47
CA SER A 96 3.88 -21.52 2.92
C SER A 96 2.59 -22.04 3.58
N ASP A 97 2.61 -22.16 4.91
CA ASP A 97 1.42 -22.36 5.76
C ASP A 97 0.46 -21.16 5.75
N VAL A 98 1.01 -19.96 5.60
CA VAL A 98 0.26 -18.70 5.61
C VAL A 98 0.29 -18.00 4.25
N VAL A 99 -0.80 -17.31 3.91
CA VAL A 99 -0.87 -16.43 2.73
C VAL A 99 -0.31 -15.03 3.01
N ALA A 100 -0.21 -14.66 4.29
CA ALA A 100 0.45 -13.45 4.78
C ALA A 100 0.95 -13.71 6.21
N ALA A 101 2.12 -13.16 6.57
CA ALA A 101 2.72 -13.34 7.89
C ALA A 101 2.82 -12.00 8.64
N ALA A 102 2.81 -12.04 9.97
CA ALA A 102 3.11 -10.86 10.78
C ALA A 102 4.64 -10.74 10.95
N PRO A 103 5.23 -9.54 10.93
CA PRO A 103 6.65 -9.38 11.21
C PRO A 103 7.00 -9.91 12.61
N GLY A 104 8.06 -10.72 12.70
CA GLY A 104 8.44 -11.39 13.95
C GLY A 104 7.72 -12.72 14.20
N SER A 105 6.80 -13.13 13.32
CA SER A 105 6.17 -14.46 13.41
C SER A 105 7.00 -15.53 12.71
N ASP A 106 6.75 -16.77 13.09
CA ASP A 106 7.24 -17.93 12.36
C ASP A 106 6.31 -18.23 11.18
N LEU A 107 6.89 -18.61 10.04
CA LEU A 107 6.19 -19.17 8.89
C LEU A 107 6.87 -20.48 8.50
N THR A 108 6.09 -21.44 8.01
CA THR A 108 6.62 -22.74 7.58
C THR A 108 6.51 -22.88 6.08
N LEU A 109 7.66 -23.06 5.44
CA LEU A 109 7.76 -23.38 4.02
C LEU A 109 7.59 -24.88 3.80
N TYR A 110 6.92 -25.26 2.72
CA TYR A 110 6.73 -26.63 2.26
C TYR A 110 7.10 -26.72 0.79
N TRP A 111 7.85 -27.77 0.44
CA TRP A 111 8.19 -28.04 -0.94
C TRP A 111 8.25 -29.54 -1.24
N SER A 112 8.10 -29.86 -2.51
CA SER A 112 8.38 -31.18 -3.05
C SER A 112 8.99 -31.05 -4.43
N THR A 113 9.96 -31.91 -4.72
CA THR A 113 10.76 -31.83 -5.94
C THR A 113 10.95 -33.22 -6.53
N ARG A 114 11.33 -33.29 -7.81
CA ARG A 114 11.51 -34.54 -8.54
C ARG A 114 12.75 -34.47 -9.42
N GLY A 115 13.42 -35.60 -9.60
CA GLY A 115 14.60 -35.69 -10.48
C GLY A 115 15.83 -34.97 -9.92
N THR A 116 15.91 -34.78 -8.60
CA THR A 116 17.04 -34.13 -7.92
C THR A 116 17.30 -34.78 -6.56
N SER A 117 18.55 -34.72 -6.12
CA SER A 117 18.97 -35.00 -4.73
C SER A 117 19.42 -33.75 -3.98
N SER A 118 19.53 -32.61 -4.67
CA SER A 118 19.97 -31.33 -4.12
C SER A 118 18.84 -30.30 -4.19
N ALA A 119 18.61 -29.63 -3.06
CA ALA A 119 17.70 -28.51 -2.94
C ALA A 119 18.28 -27.47 -1.97
N THR A 120 18.21 -26.21 -2.36
CA THR A 120 18.64 -25.07 -1.54
C THR A 120 17.56 -24.02 -1.52
N ILE A 121 17.18 -23.56 -0.34
CA ILE A 121 16.31 -22.40 -0.18
C ILE A 121 17.19 -21.19 0.10
N TYR A 122 16.94 -20.11 -0.62
CA TYR A 122 17.53 -18.80 -0.35
C TYR A 122 16.45 -17.87 0.16
N ARG A 123 16.80 -17.02 1.12
CA ARG A 123 16.03 -15.80 1.40
C ARG A 123 16.60 -14.66 0.58
N LEU A 124 15.72 -13.85 0.02
CA LEU A 124 16.12 -12.61 -0.63
C LEU A 124 15.98 -11.46 0.36
N ASP A 125 16.89 -10.49 0.28
CA ASP A 125 16.68 -9.19 0.87
C ASP A 125 15.72 -8.36 0.01
N ARG A 126 15.44 -7.13 0.46
CA ARG A 126 14.53 -6.22 -0.23
C ARG A 126 14.98 -5.89 -1.67
N GLY A 127 16.28 -5.98 -1.97
CA GLY A 127 16.85 -5.76 -3.30
C GLY A 127 16.89 -7.01 -4.19
N GLY A 128 16.31 -8.12 -3.75
CA GLY A 128 16.33 -9.40 -4.49
C GLY A 128 17.65 -10.16 -4.36
N ILE A 129 18.57 -9.75 -3.47
CA ILE A 129 19.86 -10.40 -3.28
C ILE A 129 19.72 -11.55 -2.29
N ARG A 130 20.30 -12.71 -2.64
CA ARG A 130 20.35 -13.88 -1.75
C ARG A 130 21.19 -13.55 -0.51
N ASN A 131 20.55 -13.42 0.65
CA ASN A 131 21.21 -13.00 1.89
C ASN A 131 21.33 -14.14 2.93
N GLN A 132 20.51 -15.17 2.81
CA GLN A 132 20.52 -16.34 3.70
C GLN A 132 20.26 -17.60 2.88
N LEU A 133 20.90 -18.70 3.25
CA LEU A 133 20.78 -19.99 2.55
C LEU A 133 20.50 -21.13 3.52
N TRP A 134 19.71 -22.09 3.07
CA TRP A 134 19.45 -23.35 3.76
C TRP A 134 19.58 -24.51 2.77
N ASN A 135 20.51 -25.42 3.05
CA ASN A 135 20.56 -26.71 2.35
C ASN A 135 19.46 -27.58 2.90
N VAL A 136 18.57 -28.06 2.04
CA VAL A 136 17.38 -28.81 2.44
C VAL A 136 17.27 -30.11 1.66
N ALA A 137 16.50 -31.06 2.19
CA ALA A 137 16.17 -32.26 1.44
C ALA A 137 15.28 -31.93 0.22
N PRO A 138 15.24 -32.79 -0.81
CA PRO A 138 14.38 -32.59 -2.00
C PRO A 138 12.90 -32.39 -1.67
N ASP A 139 12.42 -32.96 -0.57
CA ASP A 139 11.06 -32.81 -0.07
C ASP A 139 11.13 -32.50 1.43
N GLY A 140 10.29 -31.58 1.91
CA GLY A 140 10.28 -31.28 3.34
C GLY A 140 9.53 -30.02 3.71
N SER A 141 9.77 -29.63 4.96
CA SER A 141 9.33 -28.36 5.51
C SER A 141 10.45 -27.66 6.28
N LEU A 142 10.39 -26.33 6.32
CA LEU A 142 11.35 -25.48 7.00
C LEU A 142 10.61 -24.33 7.68
N THR A 143 10.70 -24.25 9.00
CA THR A 143 10.18 -23.11 9.76
C THR A 143 11.21 -21.99 9.76
N ILE A 144 10.78 -20.80 9.37
CA ILE A 144 11.59 -19.59 9.30
C ILE A 144 10.94 -18.52 10.16
N SER A 145 11.71 -17.95 11.08
CA SER A 145 11.30 -16.77 11.83
C SER A 145 11.54 -15.51 11.01
N THR A 146 10.48 -14.74 10.78
CA THR A 146 10.62 -13.37 10.28
C THR A 146 11.15 -12.47 11.41
N ARG A 147 11.76 -11.34 11.04
CA ARG A 147 12.22 -10.32 11.98
C ARG A 147 11.12 -9.29 12.14
N GLN A 148 11.05 -8.66 13.32
CA GLN A 148 10.16 -7.51 13.52
C GLN A 148 10.49 -6.32 12.60
N SER A 149 11.73 -6.24 12.10
CA SER A 149 12.18 -5.24 11.13
C SER A 149 11.81 -5.57 9.68
N ASP A 150 11.31 -6.77 9.40
CA ASP A 150 10.90 -7.13 8.05
C ASP A 150 9.66 -6.32 7.65
N ARG A 151 9.58 -5.95 6.37
CA ARG A 151 8.53 -5.11 5.79
C ARG A 151 8.17 -5.65 4.42
N ASP A 152 6.98 -5.28 3.94
CA ASP A 152 6.49 -5.51 2.57
C ASP A 152 6.28 -7.00 2.23
N THR A 153 7.35 -7.74 1.95
CA THR A 153 7.32 -9.15 1.56
C THR A 153 8.53 -9.92 2.11
N ALA A 154 8.29 -11.17 2.52
CA ALA A 154 9.34 -12.16 2.72
C ALA A 154 9.48 -13.00 1.46
N GLU A 155 10.60 -12.86 0.74
CA GLU A 155 10.86 -13.57 -0.50
C GLU A 155 11.84 -14.71 -0.31
N PHE A 156 11.49 -15.86 -0.90
CA PHE A 156 12.29 -17.07 -0.87
C PHE A 156 12.45 -17.65 -2.28
N VAL A 157 13.60 -18.24 -2.55
CA VAL A 157 13.87 -18.95 -3.80
C VAL A 157 14.25 -20.38 -3.47
N LEU A 158 13.47 -21.35 -3.96
CA LEU A 158 13.86 -22.74 -3.97
C LEU A 158 14.64 -23.00 -5.27
N SER A 159 15.91 -23.40 -5.14
CA SER A 159 16.80 -23.76 -6.24
C SER A 159 17.11 -25.25 -6.16
N VAL A 160 16.85 -25.99 -7.23
CA VAL A 160 17.01 -27.45 -7.28
C VAL A 160 17.83 -27.92 -8.46
N GLY A 161 18.66 -28.93 -8.23
CA GLY A 161 19.54 -29.52 -9.22
C GLY A 161 21.00 -29.09 -9.07
N GLU A 162 21.85 -29.52 -10.00
CA GLU A 162 23.31 -29.29 -9.97
C GLU A 162 23.82 -28.93 -11.37
N GLY A 163 24.84 -28.08 -11.43
CA GLY A 163 25.49 -27.68 -12.68
C GLY A 163 24.54 -26.97 -13.64
N ASP A 164 24.45 -27.49 -14.87
CA ASP A 164 23.64 -26.88 -15.94
C ASP A 164 22.13 -27.22 -15.84
N LEU A 165 21.74 -28.10 -14.91
CA LEU A 165 20.36 -28.49 -14.68
C LEU A 165 19.88 -27.88 -13.37
N ILE A 166 19.64 -26.57 -13.36
CA ILE A 166 19.06 -25.86 -12.21
C ILE A 166 17.64 -25.39 -12.57
N THR A 167 16.70 -25.63 -11.67
CA THR A 167 15.35 -25.06 -11.72
C THR A 167 15.10 -24.25 -10.46
N GLU A 168 14.51 -23.07 -10.62
CA GLU A 168 14.21 -22.18 -9.49
C GLU A 168 12.73 -21.81 -9.44
N GLN A 169 12.20 -21.64 -8.24
CA GLN A 169 10.87 -21.09 -8.00
C GLN A 169 10.90 -20.08 -6.86
N ILE A 170 10.29 -18.92 -7.09
CA ILE A 170 10.14 -17.86 -6.10
C ILE A 170 8.82 -18.05 -5.34
N LEU A 171 8.87 -17.83 -4.03
CA LEU A 171 7.72 -17.70 -3.15
C LEU A 171 7.80 -16.35 -2.43
N SER A 172 6.81 -15.50 -2.65
CA SER A 172 6.70 -14.20 -1.99
C SER A 172 5.53 -14.24 -1.01
N VAL A 173 5.82 -14.09 0.29
CA VAL A 173 4.81 -14.05 1.36
C VAL A 173 4.65 -12.60 1.81
N PRO A 174 3.49 -11.94 1.56
CA PRO A 174 3.21 -10.60 2.08
C PRO A 174 3.35 -10.54 3.60
N LEU A 175 3.99 -9.48 4.07
CA LEU A 175 4.08 -9.20 5.50
C LEU A 175 3.05 -8.14 5.88
N ALA A 176 2.28 -8.41 6.94
CA ALA A 176 1.42 -7.39 7.53
C ALA A 176 2.29 -6.23 8.05
N CYS A 177 1.77 -5.01 8.02
CA CYS A 177 2.51 -3.89 8.56
C CYS A 177 2.55 -3.98 10.10
N PRO A 178 3.73 -3.84 10.71
CA PRO A 178 3.84 -3.87 12.17
C PRO A 178 3.19 -2.64 12.80
N ASP A 179 3.24 -1.51 12.07
CA ASP A 179 2.64 -0.25 12.44
C ASP A 179 1.47 0.06 11.51
N ALA A 180 0.38 0.57 12.07
CA ALA A 180 -0.79 0.99 11.30
C ALA A 180 -0.59 2.40 10.75
N TRP A 181 -1.19 2.64 9.58
CA TRP A 181 -1.35 3.99 9.05
C TRP A 181 -2.40 4.77 9.87
N PHE A 182 -2.19 6.07 10.09
CA PHE A 182 -3.17 6.93 10.77
C PHE A 182 -4.40 7.28 9.91
N PHE A 183 -4.44 6.82 8.65
CA PHE A 183 -5.47 7.15 7.68
C PHE A 183 -5.88 5.95 6.84
N GLN A 184 -7.01 6.09 6.15
CA GLN A 184 -7.52 5.12 5.18
C GLN A 184 -7.93 5.83 3.88
N PRO A 185 -7.75 5.18 2.71
CA PRO A 185 -7.20 3.85 2.52
C PRO A 185 -5.69 3.83 2.74
N SER A 186 -5.19 2.77 3.38
CA SER A 186 -3.75 2.63 3.65
C SER A 186 -3.00 2.32 2.35
N PRO A 187 -1.81 2.91 2.13
CA PRO A 187 -0.89 2.49 1.08
C PRO A 187 -0.55 1.01 1.14
N GLY A 188 -0.11 0.43 0.01
CA GLY A 188 0.39 -0.95 -0.04
C GLY A 188 1.78 -1.15 0.57
N LEU A 189 2.46 -0.06 0.94
CA LEU A 189 3.72 -0.06 1.65
C LEU A 189 3.48 0.10 3.15
N CYS A 190 4.38 -0.46 3.95
CA CYS A 190 4.31 -0.30 5.40
C CYS A 190 4.93 1.03 5.85
N PRO A 191 4.34 1.67 6.88
CA PRO A 191 4.96 2.83 7.49
C PRO A 191 6.26 2.42 8.20
N SER A 192 7.21 3.35 8.24
CA SER A 192 8.52 3.17 8.84
C SER A 192 8.46 3.14 10.38
N ALA A 193 7.43 3.77 10.96
CA ALA A 193 7.21 3.89 12.40
C ALA A 193 5.72 4.14 12.71
N PRO A 194 5.29 4.02 13.98
CA PRO A 194 3.96 4.45 14.42
C PRO A 194 3.66 5.92 14.08
N PRO A 195 2.38 6.34 14.06
CA PRO A 195 2.01 7.73 13.86
C PRO A 195 2.61 8.62 14.94
N GLU A 196 3.33 9.65 14.50
CA GLU A 196 3.91 10.64 15.39
C GLU A 196 2.93 11.82 15.51
N PRO A 197 2.35 12.07 16.70
CA PRO A 197 1.56 13.26 16.92
C PRO A 197 2.47 14.49 16.90
N SER A 198 2.08 15.50 16.13
CA SER A 198 2.84 16.74 16.00
C SER A 198 1.88 17.92 15.90
N PRO A 199 2.18 19.04 16.56
CA PRO A 199 1.58 20.32 16.19
C PRO A 199 1.99 20.69 14.76
N LEU A 200 1.04 21.24 14.03
CA LEU A 200 1.15 21.60 12.62
C LEU A 200 0.67 23.04 12.43
N ILE A 201 1.33 23.77 11.55
CA ILE A 201 0.84 25.08 11.07
C ILE A 201 0.67 25.00 9.56
N GLU A 202 -0.49 25.38 9.07
CA GLU A 202 -0.86 25.26 7.67
C GLU A 202 -1.46 26.54 7.13
N GLU A 203 -1.11 26.88 5.89
CA GLU A 203 -1.79 27.91 5.12
C GLU A 203 -1.91 27.51 3.65
N ARG A 204 -3.09 27.75 3.08
CA ARG A 204 -3.38 27.52 1.66
C ARG A 204 -3.12 28.78 0.87
N PHE A 205 -2.46 28.63 -0.28
CA PHE A 205 -2.05 29.72 -1.16
C PHE A 205 -2.74 29.62 -2.52
N GLU A 206 -2.67 30.69 -3.30
CA GLU A 206 -3.22 30.73 -4.66
C GLU A 206 -2.76 29.57 -5.55
N ARG A 207 -1.51 29.12 -5.39
CA ARG A 207 -0.88 28.10 -6.23
C ARG A 207 -0.19 26.99 -5.42
N GLY A 208 -0.70 26.69 -4.23
CA GLY A 208 -0.15 25.61 -3.41
C GLY A 208 -0.50 25.74 -1.94
N ARG A 209 0.35 25.21 -1.06
CA ARG A 209 0.21 25.37 0.39
C ARG A 209 1.57 25.34 1.08
N MET A 210 1.64 25.90 2.27
CA MET A 210 2.76 25.70 3.18
C MET A 210 2.31 24.92 4.41
N LEU A 211 3.24 24.15 4.96
CA LEU A 211 3.04 23.33 6.15
C LEU A 211 4.30 23.38 7.02
N TYR A 212 4.17 23.75 8.28
CA TYR A 212 5.20 23.54 9.29
C TYR A 212 4.86 22.31 10.11
N VAL A 213 5.87 21.47 10.34
CA VAL A 213 5.77 20.24 11.14
C VAL A 213 6.72 20.34 12.31
N GLU A 214 6.19 20.54 13.52
CA GLU A 214 7.01 20.75 14.73
C GLU A 214 7.86 19.53 15.08
N GLY A 215 7.34 18.31 14.95
CA GLY A 215 8.09 17.07 15.21
C GLY A 215 9.37 16.92 14.38
N ARG A 216 9.47 17.63 13.25
CA ARG A 216 10.68 17.69 12.40
C ARG A 216 11.36 19.05 12.40
N ASP A 217 10.75 20.05 13.03
CA ASP A 217 11.13 21.46 12.94
C ASP A 217 11.39 21.96 11.51
N GLN A 218 10.48 21.60 10.59
CA GLN A 218 10.63 21.84 9.15
C GLN A 218 9.40 22.49 8.52
N VAL A 219 9.64 23.38 7.56
CA VAL A 219 8.62 24.02 6.72
C VAL A 219 8.66 23.43 5.32
N TYR A 220 7.53 22.94 4.86
CA TYR A 220 7.32 22.38 3.53
C TYR A 220 6.52 23.37 2.68
N ALA A 221 7.05 23.77 1.53
CA ALA A 221 6.36 24.55 0.51
C ALA A 221 5.94 23.61 -0.63
N LEU A 222 4.64 23.42 -0.83
CA LEU A 222 4.07 22.50 -1.82
C LEU A 222 3.46 23.30 -2.97
N PHE A 223 3.93 23.05 -4.20
CA PHE A 223 3.58 23.85 -5.38
C PHE A 223 2.57 23.11 -6.29
N ASN A 224 1.57 23.83 -6.79
CA ASN A 224 0.56 23.34 -7.73
C ASN A 224 0.67 24.00 -9.13
N ASP A 225 1.85 24.53 -9.46
CA ASP A 225 2.12 25.20 -10.74
C ASP A 225 2.58 24.25 -11.86
N GLY A 226 2.76 22.96 -11.56
CA GLY A 226 3.22 21.93 -12.51
C GLY A 226 4.72 22.01 -12.83
N VAL A 227 5.51 22.74 -12.04
CA VAL A 227 6.96 22.90 -12.22
C VAL A 227 7.72 22.07 -11.18
N GLU A 228 8.85 21.47 -11.56
CA GLU A 228 9.73 20.75 -10.63
C GLU A 228 10.70 21.70 -9.89
N PRO A 229 11.01 21.45 -8.61
CA PRO A 229 10.43 20.40 -7.76
C PRO A 229 8.98 20.75 -7.36
N GLY A 230 8.13 19.72 -7.22
CA GLY A 230 6.75 19.87 -6.76
C GLY A 230 6.64 20.29 -5.30
N TRP A 231 7.68 20.07 -4.49
CA TRP A 231 7.77 20.63 -3.14
C TRP A 231 9.22 20.86 -2.71
N ILE A 232 9.42 21.78 -1.77
CA ILE A 232 10.74 22.08 -1.16
C ILE A 232 10.57 22.11 0.36
N VAL A 233 11.61 21.66 1.08
CA VAL A 233 11.69 21.72 2.55
C VAL A 233 12.72 22.76 3.00
N PHE A 234 12.42 23.44 4.09
CA PHE A 234 13.26 24.41 4.76
C PHE A 234 13.35 24.06 6.25
N GLU A 235 14.52 24.26 6.84
CA GLU A 235 14.66 24.27 8.30
C GLU A 235 13.91 25.48 8.87
N ASN A 236 13.27 25.31 10.03
CA ASN A 236 12.74 26.45 10.75
C ASN A 236 13.90 27.31 11.31
N ARG A 237 13.89 28.59 10.94
CA ARG A 237 14.85 29.58 11.44
C ARG A 237 14.15 30.82 12.00
N PHE A 238 12.84 30.75 12.15
CA PHE A 238 12.07 31.83 12.74
C PHE A 238 12.38 31.87 14.25
N ASP A 239 12.61 33.08 14.76
CA ASP A 239 12.89 33.34 16.16
C ASP A 239 12.02 34.53 16.56
N PRO A 240 10.99 34.32 17.41
CA PRO A 240 10.06 35.38 17.78
C PRO A 240 10.72 36.51 18.59
N ALA A 241 11.93 36.33 19.12
CA ALA A 241 12.64 37.37 19.87
C ALA A 241 13.30 38.42 18.96
N ILE A 242 13.64 38.06 17.71
CA ILE A 242 14.41 38.92 16.80
C ILE A 242 13.77 39.09 15.41
N HIS A 243 12.92 38.16 14.99
CA HIS A 243 12.28 38.20 13.68
C HIS A 243 10.86 38.75 13.79
N ALA A 244 10.52 39.67 12.90
CA ALA A 244 9.17 40.19 12.80
C ALA A 244 8.18 39.09 12.41
N GLU A 245 7.00 39.09 13.03
CA GLU A 245 5.95 38.10 12.76
C GLU A 245 5.38 38.28 11.33
N LEU A 246 5.27 39.51 10.86
CA LEU A 246 4.69 39.89 9.56
C LEU A 246 5.52 40.97 8.87
N GLU A 247 5.27 41.20 7.59
CA GLU A 247 5.84 42.34 6.86
C GLU A 247 4.90 43.55 6.99
N GLU A 248 5.27 44.51 7.84
CA GLU A 248 4.39 45.64 8.20
C GLU A 248 4.13 46.59 7.03
N THR A 249 5.09 46.70 6.11
CA THR A 249 4.96 47.54 4.92
C THR A 249 4.17 46.88 3.80
N PHE A 250 3.89 45.59 3.92
CA PHE A 250 3.15 44.82 2.93
C PHE A 250 1.69 44.69 3.35
N SER A 251 0.80 45.33 2.60
CA SER A 251 -0.65 45.14 2.74
C SER A 251 -1.13 44.19 1.64
N PRO A 252 -1.60 42.97 1.99
CA PRO A 252 -2.21 42.07 1.02
C PRO A 252 -3.43 42.72 0.33
N PRO A 253 -3.71 42.37 -0.94
CA PRO A 253 -4.97 42.73 -1.57
C PRO A 253 -6.18 42.17 -0.81
N PRO A 254 -7.38 42.77 -0.96
CA PRO A 254 -8.59 42.25 -0.30
C PRO A 254 -8.85 40.77 -0.62
N GLY A 255 -9.13 39.98 0.41
CA GLY A 255 -9.39 38.54 0.27
C GLY A 255 -8.14 37.66 0.19
N LEU A 256 -6.95 38.24 0.27
CA LEU A 256 -5.68 37.53 0.37
C LEU A 256 -4.99 37.83 1.70
N TYR A 257 -4.12 36.92 2.12
CA TYR A 257 -3.43 36.95 3.40
C TYR A 257 -1.93 36.84 3.19
N GLN A 258 -1.16 37.50 4.07
CA GLN A 258 0.28 37.23 4.15
C GLN A 258 0.52 36.14 5.19
N PRO A 259 1.40 35.17 4.91
CA PRO A 259 1.81 34.21 5.92
C PRO A 259 2.56 34.88 7.06
N LEU A 260 2.40 34.32 8.26
CA LEU A 260 2.94 34.90 9.49
C LEU A 260 4.02 33.99 10.09
N ARG A 261 4.80 34.56 11.01
CA ARG A 261 5.74 33.83 11.88
C ARG A 261 6.62 32.85 11.09
N VAL A 262 6.49 31.55 11.37
CA VAL A 262 7.30 30.47 10.79
C VAL A 262 7.09 30.34 9.28
N LEU A 263 5.84 30.32 8.81
CA LEU A 263 5.54 30.23 7.36
C LEU A 263 5.94 31.53 6.66
N GLY A 264 5.59 32.65 7.28
CA GLY A 264 5.90 33.99 6.80
C GLY A 264 7.38 34.25 6.64
N PHE A 265 8.20 33.75 7.58
CA PHE A 265 9.65 33.88 7.51
C PHE A 265 10.23 33.22 6.25
N VAL A 266 9.81 31.99 5.94
CA VAL A 266 10.23 31.27 4.73
C VAL A 266 9.70 31.95 3.47
N TRP A 267 8.43 32.36 3.46
CA TRP A 267 7.81 33.02 2.31
C TRP A 267 8.48 34.36 1.98
N ARG A 268 8.79 35.20 2.98
CA ARG A 268 9.51 36.47 2.78
C ARG A 268 10.98 36.26 2.41
N GLY A 269 11.60 35.22 2.94
CA GLY A 269 13.01 34.91 2.74
C GLY A 269 13.34 34.19 1.43
N SER A 270 12.34 33.72 0.68
CA SER A 270 12.54 32.92 -0.54
C SER A 270 11.68 33.41 -1.70
N ASP A 271 12.33 34.04 -2.69
CA ASP A 271 11.67 34.48 -3.93
C ASP A 271 11.02 33.32 -4.68
N ILE A 272 11.62 32.12 -4.62
CA ILE A 272 11.06 30.92 -5.25
C ILE A 272 9.71 30.58 -4.61
N VAL A 273 9.65 30.55 -3.27
CA VAL A 273 8.42 30.22 -2.54
C VAL A 273 7.35 31.27 -2.81
N ARG A 274 7.69 32.54 -2.65
CA ARG A 274 6.76 33.66 -2.83
C ARG A 274 6.20 33.74 -4.24
N ASN A 275 7.03 33.63 -5.26
CA ASN A 275 6.58 33.76 -6.65
C ASN A 275 5.71 32.57 -7.07
N ARG A 276 6.13 31.35 -6.70
CA ARG A 276 5.42 30.13 -7.09
C ARG A 276 4.09 29.97 -6.35
N LEU A 277 4.05 30.19 -5.03
CA LEU A 277 2.82 30.06 -4.24
C LEU A 277 1.85 31.23 -4.38
N GLY A 278 2.37 32.46 -4.45
CA GLY A 278 1.55 33.66 -4.34
C GLY A 278 1.21 34.02 -2.90
N LEU A 279 0.00 34.49 -2.65
CA LEU A 279 -0.49 34.84 -1.31
C LEU A 279 -1.42 33.79 -0.72
N GLY A 280 -1.64 33.87 0.59
CA GLY A 280 -2.60 33.05 1.32
C GLY A 280 -4.03 33.35 0.89
N LEU A 281 -4.85 32.30 0.75
CA LEU A 281 -6.28 32.40 0.50
C LEU A 281 -7.09 32.52 1.80
N GLU A 282 -6.47 32.14 2.90
CA GLU A 282 -7.00 32.16 4.26
C GLU A 282 -5.84 32.33 5.26
N PRO A 283 -6.09 32.80 6.49
CA PRO A 283 -5.05 32.88 7.52
C PRO A 283 -4.44 31.50 7.85
N GLU A 284 -3.21 31.49 8.35
CA GLU A 284 -2.60 30.25 8.86
C GLU A 284 -3.38 29.68 10.06
N PHE A 285 -3.46 28.34 10.12
CA PHE A 285 -4.10 27.60 11.21
C PHE A 285 -3.12 26.70 11.93
N THR A 286 -3.21 26.65 13.26
CA THR A 286 -2.46 25.72 14.10
C THR A 286 -3.38 24.62 14.60
N TYR A 287 -2.95 23.36 14.49
CA TYR A 287 -3.71 22.19 14.93
C TYR A 287 -2.78 21.05 15.33
N GLU A 288 -3.33 20.11 16.11
CA GLU A 288 -2.66 18.84 16.39
C GLU A 288 -2.98 17.84 15.28
N GLY A 289 -1.96 17.20 14.74
CA GLY A 289 -2.11 16.19 13.70
C GLY A 289 -1.10 15.06 13.83
N PHE A 290 -0.97 14.29 12.76
CA PHE A 290 -0.09 13.13 12.69
C PHE A 290 0.81 13.22 11.46
N MET A 291 2.02 12.72 11.62
CA MET A 291 2.91 12.43 10.51
C MET A 291 3.44 10.99 10.57
N GLN A 292 3.64 10.41 9.40
CA GLN A 292 4.32 9.12 9.21
C GLN A 292 5.11 9.14 7.92
N SER A 293 6.16 8.34 7.85
CA SER A 293 6.88 8.10 6.60
C SER A 293 6.83 6.66 6.17
N ALA A 294 7.10 6.41 4.89
CA ALA A 294 7.35 5.08 4.35
C ALA A 294 8.58 5.13 3.45
N ALA A 295 9.53 4.23 3.73
CA ALA A 295 10.73 4.05 2.93
C ALA A 295 10.59 2.89 1.95
N ALA A 296 10.71 3.18 0.66
CA ALA A 296 10.75 2.20 -0.41
C ALA A 296 12.07 1.40 -0.42
N VAL A 297 12.15 0.42 -1.31
CA VAL A 297 13.31 -0.47 -1.47
C VAL A 297 14.58 0.27 -1.84
N ASP A 298 14.47 1.27 -2.71
CA ASP A 298 15.57 2.09 -3.19
C ASP A 298 16.04 3.14 -2.17
N GLY A 299 15.47 3.14 -0.96
CA GLY A 299 15.77 4.10 0.10
C GLY A 299 15.03 5.44 -0.07
N SER A 300 14.20 5.58 -1.09
CA SER A 300 13.35 6.76 -1.26
C SER A 300 12.26 6.80 -0.20
N GLU A 301 12.03 7.96 0.42
CA GLU A 301 11.09 8.12 1.53
C GLU A 301 9.94 9.05 1.14
N SER A 302 8.71 8.60 1.34
CA SER A 302 7.52 9.45 1.27
C SER A 302 7.12 9.91 2.66
N LEU A 303 6.66 11.15 2.78
CA LEU A 303 6.10 11.70 4.03
C LEU A 303 4.58 11.85 3.87
N TYR A 304 3.85 11.43 4.89
CA TYR A 304 2.41 11.57 5.01
C TYR A 304 2.10 12.45 6.21
N VAL A 305 1.31 13.50 6.02
CA VAL A 305 0.93 14.43 7.09
C VAL A 305 -0.57 14.68 7.03
N SER A 306 -1.25 14.63 8.17
CA SER A 306 -2.65 15.05 8.27
C SER A 306 -2.79 16.54 7.93
N SER A 307 -3.85 16.88 7.22
CA SER A 307 -4.21 18.25 6.84
C SER A 307 -5.35 18.77 7.72
N ALA A 308 -5.47 20.09 7.87
CA ALA A 308 -6.51 20.73 8.71
C ALA A 308 -7.95 20.41 8.25
N ASP A 309 -8.12 20.09 6.96
CA ASP A 309 -9.38 19.71 6.33
C ASP A 309 -9.73 18.22 6.48
N GLY A 310 -8.93 17.47 7.24
CA GLY A 310 -9.13 16.03 7.46
C GLY A 310 -8.59 15.14 6.33
N THR A 311 -8.00 15.73 5.29
CA THR A 311 -7.29 14.96 4.25
C THR A 311 -5.88 14.59 4.70
N VAL A 312 -5.17 13.79 3.90
CA VAL A 312 -3.76 13.50 4.13
C VAL A 312 -2.92 14.00 2.96
N LEU A 313 -1.89 14.78 3.27
CA LEU A 313 -0.88 15.15 2.30
C LEU A 313 0.15 14.04 2.19
N GLN A 314 0.43 13.60 0.96
CA GLN A 314 1.57 12.75 0.65
C GLN A 314 2.60 13.56 -0.13
N LEU A 315 3.80 13.67 0.42
CA LEU A 315 4.98 14.24 -0.24
C LEU A 315 5.81 13.08 -0.79
N LEU A 316 5.93 13.00 -2.11
CA LEU A 316 6.70 11.97 -2.78
C LEU A 316 8.20 12.24 -2.67
N PRO A 317 9.05 11.21 -2.76
CA PRO A 317 10.47 11.33 -2.47
C PRO A 317 11.18 12.39 -3.32
N GLY A 318 12.19 13.03 -2.74
CA GLY A 318 13.12 13.90 -3.47
C GLY A 318 12.51 15.20 -4.00
N GLY A 319 11.36 15.67 -3.49
CA GLY A 319 10.74 16.90 -3.98
C GLY A 319 9.96 16.73 -5.29
N THR A 320 9.78 15.51 -5.77
CA THR A 320 9.25 15.22 -7.11
C THR A 320 7.81 15.74 -7.29
N ALA A 321 6.91 15.32 -6.40
CA ALA A 321 5.52 15.74 -6.42
C ALA A 321 4.90 15.58 -5.03
N TRP A 322 3.70 16.13 -4.86
CA TRP A 322 2.87 15.91 -3.69
C TRP A 322 1.42 15.69 -4.13
N GLN A 323 0.63 15.04 -3.29
CA GLN A 323 -0.77 14.77 -3.57
C GLN A 323 -1.61 14.75 -2.29
N ILE A 324 -2.92 14.86 -2.47
CA ILE A 324 -3.90 14.75 -1.39
C ILE A 324 -4.53 13.36 -1.48
N ILE A 325 -4.49 12.63 -0.37
CA ILE A 325 -5.20 11.38 -0.19
C ILE A 325 -6.53 11.71 0.48
N VAL A 326 -7.61 11.44 -0.25
CA VAL A 326 -8.97 11.54 0.25
C VAL A 326 -9.49 10.15 0.59
N ALA A 327 -10.26 10.04 1.68
CA ALA A 327 -11.04 8.85 1.92
C ALA A 327 -12.03 8.64 0.75
N PRO A 328 -12.28 7.40 0.30
CA PRO A 328 -13.30 7.14 -0.71
C PRO A 328 -14.65 7.66 -0.20
N GLU A 329 -15.36 8.43 -1.04
CA GLU A 329 -16.75 8.82 -0.74
C GLU A 329 -17.58 7.54 -0.56
N THR A 330 -18.21 7.41 0.60
CA THR A 330 -19.07 6.27 0.97
C THR A 330 -20.42 6.33 0.29
#